data_AF-A0A349JZJ0-F1
#
_entry.id   AF-A0A349JZJ0-F1
#
_cell.length_a   1.000
_cell.length_b   1.000
_cell.length_c   1.000
_cell.angle_alpha   90.00
_cell.angle_beta   90.00
_cell.angle_gamma   90.00
#
_symmetry.space_group_name_H-M   'P 1'
#
loop_
_entity.id
_entity.type
_entity.pdbx_description
1 polymer ?
#
loop_
_entity_poly.entity_id
_entity_poly.type
_entity_poly.pdbx_seq_one_letter_code
_entity_poly.pdbx_strand_id
1 'polypeptide(L)' 'MYRRDQPRKWELYDMEADRTELNNLAQKMPGKLKSMVANWQSWADRIGVQPWPIPRYNPKKAK' A
#
# COMPACT_ATOMS: atom_id res chain seq x y z
N MET A 1 -12.18 3.95 -11.50
CA MET A 1 -12.19 2.64 -12.21
C MET A 1 -11.03 1.80 -11.70
N TYR A 2 -11.28 0.59 -11.18
CA TYR A 2 -10.22 -0.37 -10.83
C TYR A 2 -9.62 -0.95 -12.11
N ARG A 3 -8.36 -0.63 -12.42
CA ARG A 3 -7.58 -1.36 -13.43
C ARG A 3 -6.68 -2.33 -12.68
N ARG A 4 -6.81 -3.63 -12.99
CA ARG A 4 -6.01 -4.70 -12.36
C ARG A 4 -4.50 -4.51 -12.58
N ASP A 5 -4.13 -3.74 -13.60
CA ASP A 5 -2.77 -3.73 -14.15
C ASP A 5 -2.00 -2.43 -13.79
N GLN A 6 -2.55 -1.61 -12.89
CA GLN A 6 -1.88 -0.37 -12.46
C GLN A 6 -1.70 -0.36 -10.93
N PRO A 7 -0.45 -0.44 -10.43
CA PRO A 7 -0.21 -0.24 -9.02
C PRO A 7 -0.66 1.18 -8.63
N ARG A 8 -1.59 1.28 -7.69
CA ARG A 8 -2.00 2.58 -7.16
C ARG A 8 -0.83 3.16 -6.37
N LYS A 9 -0.54 4.43 -6.61
CA LYS A 9 0.45 5.18 -5.84
C LYS A 9 -0.10 5.39 -4.43
N TRP A 10 0.79 5.41 -3.45
CA TRP A 10 0.43 5.80 -2.10
C TRP A 10 -0.06 7.24 -2.07
N GLU A 11 -1.08 7.48 -1.26
CA GLU A 11 -1.67 8.79 -1.01
C GLU A 11 -1.57 9.10 0.48
N LEU A 12 -1.55 10.38 0.81
CA LEU A 12 -1.43 10.85 2.19
C LEU A 12 -2.49 11.90 2.44
N TYR A 13 -3.30 11.71 3.47
CA TYR A 13 -4.38 12.62 3.84
C TYR A 13 -4.25 13.02 5.31
N ASP A 14 -4.76 14.21 5.62
CA ASP A 14 -4.95 14.66 6.99
C ASP A 14 -6.39 14.34 7.38
N MET A 15 -6.59 13.29 8.20
CA MET A 15 -7.94 12.84 8.56
C MET A 15 -8.67 13.80 9.49
N GLU A 16 -7.96 14.69 10.20
CA GLU A 16 -8.58 15.68 11.08
C GLU A 16 -9.13 16.85 10.27
N ALA A 17 -8.35 17.34 9.31
CA ALA A 17 -8.74 18.46 8.44
C ALA A 17 -9.55 18.05 7.20
N ASP A 18 -9.39 16.80 6.72
CA ASP A 18 -9.96 16.28 5.49
C ASP A 18 -10.41 14.82 5.66
N ARG A 19 -11.53 14.65 6.39
CA ARG A 19 -12.20 13.36 6.57
C ARG A 19 -12.69 12.71 5.27
N THR A 20 -12.71 13.45 4.17
CA THR A 20 -13.20 13.01 2.86
C THR A 20 -12.10 12.62 1.88
N GLU A 21 -10.82 12.71 2.28
CA GLU A 21 -9.66 12.32 1.47
C GLU A 21 -9.64 13.03 0.09
N LEU A 22 -10.02 14.31 0.05
CA LEU A 22 -10.06 15.08 -1.20
C LEU A 22 -8.70 15.68 -1.57
N ASN A 23 -7.83 15.91 -0.59
CA ASN A 23 -6.58 16.65 -0.73
C ASN A 23 -5.37 15.76 -0.49
N ASN A 24 -4.86 15.15 -1.56
CA ASN A 24 -3.67 14.29 -1.47
C ASN A 24 -2.39 15.11 -1.19
N LEU A 25 -1.78 14.88 -0.03
CA LEU A 25 -0.55 15.51 0.47
C LEU A 25 0.72 14.73 0.12
N ALA A 26 0.64 13.59 -0.57
CA ALA A 26 1.78 12.71 -0.84
C ALA A 26 2.95 13.43 -1.52
N GLN A 27 2.66 14.32 -2.46
CA GLN A 27 3.69 15.11 -3.16
C GLN A 27 4.23 16.26 -2.31
N LYS A 28 3.42 16.80 -1.39
CA LYS A 28 3.81 17.91 -0.50
C LYS A 28 4.62 17.43 0.70
N MET A 29 4.41 16.19 1.14
CA MET A 29 5.07 15.59 2.30
C MET A 29 5.70 14.23 1.98
N PRO A 30 6.68 14.17 1.04
CA PRO A 30 7.25 12.90 0.59
C PRO A 30 8.03 12.16 1.68
N GLY A 31 8.65 12.89 2.62
CA GLY A 31 9.35 12.30 3.76
C GLY A 31 8.39 11.55 4.71
N LYS A 32 7.26 12.18 5.07
CA LYS A 32 6.24 11.56 5.92
C LYS A 32 5.64 10.32 5.23
N LEU A 33 5.35 10.43 3.94
CA LEU A 33 4.87 9.31 3.13
C LEU A 33 5.86 8.15 3.18
N LYS A 34 7.15 8.39 2.92
CA LYS A 34 8.18 7.35 2.90
C LYS A 34 8.29 6.63 4.25
N SER A 35 8.27 7.36 5.36
CA SER A 35 8.32 6.77 6.71
C SER A 35 7.09 5.91 7.01
N MET A 36 5.89 6.36 6.64
CA MET A 36 4.66 5.59 6.87
C MET A 36 4.61 4.33 6.01
N VAL A 37 5.05 4.41 4.74
CA VAL A 37 5.16 3.25 3.85
C VAL A 37 6.18 2.24 4.40
N ALA A 38 7.32 2.69 4.92
CA ALA A 38 8.31 1.81 5.54
C ALA A 38 7.77 1.09 6.79
N ASN A 39 7.01 1.79 7.63
CA ASN A 39 6.35 1.20 8.80
C ASN A 39 5.33 0.13 8.40
N TRP A 40 4.52 0.43 7.37
CA TRP A 40 3.57 -0.54 6.83
C TRP A 40 4.27 -1.76 6.25
N GLN A 41 5.34 -1.57 5.46
CA GLN A 41 6.10 -2.67 4.86
C GLN A 41 6.72 -3.57 5.93
N SER A 42 7.29 -2.99 6.99
CA SER A 42 7.88 -3.76 8.10
C SER A 42 6.84 -4.65 8.79
N TRP A 43 5.62 -4.14 8.97
CA TRP A 43 4.51 -4.94 9.49
C TRP A 43 4.04 -6.00 8.50
N ALA A 44 3.94 -5.66 7.22
CA ALA A 44 3.51 -6.55 6.15
C ALA A 44 4.45 -7.76 6.00
N ASP A 45 5.76 -7.52 6.06
CA ASP A 45 6.80 -8.55 6.02
C ASP A 45 6.70 -9.46 7.25
N ARG A 46 6.45 -8.88 8.43
CA ARG A 46 6.31 -9.63 9.69
C ARG A 46 5.12 -10.59 9.68
N ILE A 47 3.98 -10.21 9.11
CA ILE A 47 2.77 -11.04 9.11
C ILE A 47 2.57 -11.83 7.81
N GLY A 48 3.42 -11.63 6.79
CA GLY A 48 3.36 -12.33 5.52
C GLY A 48 2.22 -11.87 4.60
N VAL A 49 1.95 -10.56 4.51
CA VAL A 49 0.97 -10.01 3.54
C VAL A 49 1.33 -10.45 2.13
N GLN A 50 0.36 -10.99 1.39
CA GLN A 50 0.54 -11.43 0.01
C GLN A 50 -0.17 -10.50 -0.97
N PRO A 51 0.40 -10.27 -2.17
CA PRO A 51 -0.27 -9.53 -3.22
C PRO A 51 -1.53 -10.25 -3.68
N TRP A 52 -2.59 -9.48 -3.95
CA TRP A 52 -3.82 -9.99 -4.53
C TRP A 52 -3.72 -10.04 -6.07
N PRO A 53 -4.23 -11.08 -6.75
CA PRO A 53 -4.87 -12.27 -6.20
C PRO A 53 -3.88 -13.20 -5.50
N ILE A 54 -4.32 -13.79 -4.38
CA ILE A 54 -3.51 -14.80 -3.68
C ILE A 54 -3.23 -15.94 -4.67
N PRO A 55 -1.95 -16.26 -4.95
CA PRO A 55 -1.61 -17.34 -5.86
C PRO A 55 -2.22 -18.65 -5.37
N ARG A 56 -2.84 -19.41 -6.30
CA ARG A 56 -3.26 -20.77 -5.97
C ARG A 56 -2.01 -21.59 -5.61
N TYR A 57 -2.11 -22.38 -4.55
CA TYR A 57 -1.04 -23.30 -4.15
C TYR A 57 -0.64 -24.18 -5.35
N ASN A 58 0.63 -24.13 -5.72
CA ASN A 58 1.18 -24.98 -6.77
C ASN A 58 2.27 -25.88 -6.17
N PRO A 59 1.97 -27.18 -5.95
CA PRO A 59 2.90 -28.10 -5.30
C PRO A 59 4.20 -28.31 -6.09
N LYS A 60 4.25 -27.96 -7.38
CA LYS A 60 5.46 -28.07 -8.22
C LYS A 60 6.46 -26.91 -8.03
N LYS A 61 6.05 -25.79 -7.45
CA LYS A 61 6.93 -24.65 -7.13
C LYS A 61 7.55 -24.73 -5.74
N ALA A 62 7.11 -25.66 -4.90
CA ALA A 62 7.57 -25.85 -3.53
C ALA A 62 8.74 -26.86 -3.42
N LYS A 63 9.35 -27.26 -4.54
CA LYS A 63 10.54 -28.10 -4.62
C LYS A 63 11.73 -27.29 -5.07
#